data_AF-A0A1G7KP88-F1
#
_entry.id   AF-A0A1G7KP88-F1
#
_cell.length_a   1.000
_cell.length_b   1.000
_cell.length_c   1.000
_cell.angle_alpha   90.00
_cell.angle_beta   90.00
_cell.angle_gamma   90.00
#
_symmetry.space_group_name_H-M   'P 1'
#
loop_
_entity.id
_entity.type
_entity.pdbx_description
1 polymer ?
#
loop_
_entity_poly.entity_id
_entity_poly.type
_entity_poly.pdbx_seq_one_letter_code
_entity_poly.pdbx_strand_id
1 'polypeptide(L)'
;MRTPLAAAGLVALGVLLMANPLFLPVAVGEPDPAYTHTVQPVGEGSVAGIESPASDEVGESNTSDAVVAYDDLDPAARAAFDRARDAPEGGFGVEAPDERVDSLSYPTDPTLGDGLLIVERDGERYEFWTRTVEREPGAVVAQRVVLQPVAFLVGFLTIVAGAAVGLRGRLGAE
;
A
#
# COMPACT_ATOMS: atom_id res chain seq x y z
N MET A 1 16.50 2.78 -51.96
CA MET A 1 17.29 2.32 -50.80
C MET A 1 16.88 2.94 -49.45
N ARG A 2 16.29 4.15 -49.39
CA ARG A 2 15.96 4.81 -48.10
C ARG A 2 14.72 4.23 -47.39
N THR A 3 13.74 3.77 -48.15
CA THR A 3 12.47 3.18 -47.68
C THR A 3 12.61 1.91 -46.82
N PRO A 4 13.41 0.89 -47.24
CA PRO A 4 13.57 -0.32 -46.42
C PRO A 4 14.32 -0.05 -45.10
N LEU A 5 15.26 0.90 -45.11
CA LEU A 5 16.01 1.30 -43.92
C LEU A 5 15.11 2.04 -42.92
N ALA A 6 14.21 2.90 -43.41
CA ALA A 6 13.20 3.55 -42.59
C ALA A 6 12.18 2.55 -42.00
N ALA A 7 11.73 1.57 -42.79
CA ALA A 7 10.82 0.53 -42.30
C ALA A 7 11.47 -0.34 -41.20
N ALA A 8 12.72 -0.77 -41.41
CA ALA A 8 13.48 -1.52 -40.42
C ALA A 8 13.71 -0.71 -39.12
N GLY A 9 14.02 0.59 -39.26
CA GLY A 9 14.16 1.50 -38.11
C GLY A 9 12.89 1.64 -37.29
N LEU A 10 11.73 1.78 -37.94
CA LEU A 10 10.42 1.86 -37.27
C LEU A 10 10.08 0.55 -36.53
N VAL A 11 10.32 -0.60 -37.15
CA VAL A 11 10.08 -1.89 -36.50
C VAL A 11 11.01 -2.08 -35.30
N ALA A 12 12.30 -1.79 -35.44
CA ALA A 12 13.26 -1.89 -34.33
C ALA A 12 12.91 -0.95 -33.16
N LEU A 13 12.53 0.30 -33.46
CA LEU A 13 12.07 1.26 -32.46
C LEU A 13 10.79 0.78 -31.76
N GLY A 14 9.83 0.25 -32.51
CA GLY A 14 8.59 -0.26 -31.95
C GLY A 14 8.80 -1.46 -31.03
N VAL A 15 9.68 -2.39 -31.41
CA VAL A 15 10.07 -3.53 -30.56
C VAL A 15 10.78 -3.05 -29.29
N LEU A 16 11.69 -2.08 -29.40
CA LEU A 16 12.36 -1.50 -28.23
C LEU A 16 11.37 -0.85 -27.27
N LEU A 17 10.40 -0.09 -27.77
CA LEU A 17 9.36 0.55 -26.96
C LEU A 17 8.44 -0.47 -26.28
N MET A 18 8.09 -1.56 -26.98
CA MET A 18 7.28 -2.65 -26.41
C MET A 18 8.05 -3.53 -25.42
N ALA A 19 9.37 -3.66 -25.58
CA ALA A 19 10.25 -4.38 -24.65
C ALA A 19 10.63 -3.55 -23.41
N ASN A 20 10.47 -2.22 -23.47
CA ASN A 20 10.82 -1.27 -22.41
C ASN A 20 10.10 -1.43 -21.04
N PRO A 21 8.99 -2.18 -20.87
CA PRO A 21 8.44 -2.45 -19.54
C PRO A 21 9.35 -3.29 -18.63
N LEU A 22 10.30 -4.04 -19.20
CA LEU A 22 11.19 -4.97 -18.45
C LEU A 22 12.53 -4.35 -18.03
N PHE A 23 12.93 -3.21 -18.60
CA PHE A 23 14.31 -2.71 -18.50
C PHE A 23 14.44 -1.28 -17.96
N LEU A 24 13.34 -0.55 -17.75
CA LEU A 24 13.41 0.72 -17.04
C LEU A 24 13.72 0.46 -15.56
N PRO A 25 14.73 1.13 -14.98
CA PRO A 25 14.89 1.16 -13.54
C PRO A 25 13.58 1.62 -12.93
N VAL A 26 13.00 0.81 -12.04
CA VAL A 26 11.92 1.29 -11.19
C VAL A 26 12.53 2.41 -10.36
N ALA A 27 11.94 3.61 -10.42
CA ALA A 27 12.35 4.67 -9.52
C ALA A 27 12.21 4.12 -8.09
N VAL A 28 13.34 3.96 -7.40
CA VAL A 28 13.33 3.69 -5.96
C VAL A 28 12.95 5.01 -5.32
N GLY A 29 11.64 5.28 -5.24
CA GLY A 29 11.15 6.38 -4.42
C GLY A 29 11.26 5.97 -2.95
N GLU A 30 11.50 6.93 -2.06
CA GLU A 30 11.32 6.68 -0.63
C GLU A 30 9.93 6.05 -0.39
N PRO A 31 9.82 5.04 0.50
CA PRO A 31 8.54 4.47 0.89
C PRO A 31 7.57 5.59 1.28
N ASP A 32 6.31 5.47 0.85
CA ASP A 32 5.24 6.41 1.23
C ASP A 32 4.46 5.78 2.40
N PRO A 33 4.83 6.09 3.65
CA PRO A 33 4.22 5.44 4.82
C PRO A 33 2.81 5.97 5.02
N ALA A 34 1.86 5.07 5.17
CA ALA A 34 0.54 5.38 5.67
C ALA A 34 0.32 4.72 7.02
N TYR A 35 -0.26 5.46 7.94
CA TYR A 35 -0.52 4.99 9.29
C TYR A 35 -1.99 4.63 9.41
N THR A 36 -2.29 3.42 9.85
CA THR A 36 -3.68 2.93 9.95
C THR A 36 -4.05 2.64 11.38
N HIS A 37 -5.29 2.97 11.73
CA HIS A 37 -5.93 2.73 13.02
C HIS A 37 -7.15 1.84 12.78
N THR A 38 -7.19 0.66 13.38
CA THR A 38 -8.35 -0.24 13.27
C THR A 38 -8.81 -0.72 14.63
N VAL A 39 -10.13 -0.77 14.83
CA VAL A 39 -10.79 -1.20 16.06
C VAL A 39 -11.75 -2.34 15.71
N GLN A 40 -11.58 -3.46 16.39
CA GLN A 40 -12.50 -4.60 16.28
C GLN A 40 -12.82 -5.20 17.64
N PRO A 41 -14.04 -5.73 17.86
CA PRO A 41 -14.34 -6.46 19.09
C PRO A 41 -13.48 -7.71 19.19
N VAL A 42 -13.05 -8.06 20.40
CA VAL A 42 -12.34 -9.32 20.68
C VAL A 42 -13.30 -10.50 20.44
N GLY A 43 -12.90 -11.47 19.61
CA GLY A 43 -13.74 -12.62 19.25
C GLY A 43 -12.94 -13.83 18.73
N GLU A 44 -13.64 -14.85 18.23
CA GLU A 44 -13.02 -16.03 17.61
C GLU A 44 -12.26 -15.62 16.34
N GLY A 45 -10.93 -15.45 16.43
CA GLY A 45 -10.07 -14.92 15.36
C GLY A 45 -9.25 -13.69 15.76
N SER A 46 -9.49 -13.14 16.96
CA SER A 46 -8.65 -12.13 17.60
C SER A 46 -7.25 -12.69 17.85
N VAL A 47 -6.22 -11.85 17.63
CA VAL A 47 -4.82 -12.23 17.88
C VAL A 47 -4.55 -12.36 19.38
N ALA A 48 -5.29 -11.62 20.20
CA ALA A 48 -5.28 -11.79 21.65
C ALA A 48 -6.12 -12.97 22.17
N GLY A 49 -6.91 -13.62 21.30
CA GLY A 49 -7.75 -14.77 21.63
C GLY A 49 -8.88 -14.47 22.65
N ILE A 50 -9.77 -15.45 22.83
CA ILE A 50 -10.82 -15.40 23.87
C ILE A 50 -10.21 -15.53 25.28
N GLU A 51 -8.96 -15.98 25.37
CA GLU A 51 -8.16 -16.11 26.60
C GLU A 51 -7.31 -14.86 26.90
N SER A 52 -7.63 -13.71 26.30
CA SER A 52 -7.05 -12.41 26.67
C SER A 52 -7.21 -12.19 28.18
N PRO A 53 -6.15 -11.78 28.92
CA PRO A 53 -6.03 -12.06 30.34
C PRO A 53 -7.30 -11.65 31.08
N ALA A 54 -7.97 -12.64 31.67
CA ALA A 54 -9.03 -12.39 32.62
C ALA A 54 -8.43 -11.54 33.75
N SER A 55 -9.15 -10.52 34.17
CA SER A 55 -8.74 -9.46 35.10
C SER A 55 -8.43 -9.92 36.55
N ASP A 56 -8.09 -11.20 36.75
CA ASP A 56 -7.88 -11.82 38.05
C ASP A 56 -6.57 -12.61 38.10
N GLU A 57 -5.42 -11.94 38.03
CA GLU A 57 -4.20 -12.49 38.64
C GLU A 57 -3.17 -11.37 38.91
N VAL A 58 -3.04 -11.03 40.20
CA VAL A 58 -1.96 -10.18 40.73
C VAL A 58 -0.67 -11.01 40.65
N GLY A 59 0.03 -10.94 39.53
CA GLY A 59 1.31 -11.61 39.31
C GLY A 59 2.22 -10.74 38.47
N GLU A 60 3.38 -10.36 39.01
CA GLU A 60 4.45 -9.66 38.30
C GLU A 60 4.84 -10.42 37.02
N SER A 61 4.34 -9.99 35.86
CA SER A 61 4.80 -10.48 34.55
C SER A 61 4.53 -9.42 33.48
N ASN A 62 5.62 -8.81 32.99
CA ASN A 62 5.77 -7.98 31.78
C ASN A 62 4.54 -7.18 31.30
N THR A 63 4.55 -5.88 31.61
CA THR A 63 3.59 -4.80 31.33
C THR A 63 3.17 -4.55 29.86
N SER A 64 3.40 -5.47 28.92
CA SER A 64 3.04 -5.32 27.50
C SER A 64 1.79 -6.11 27.06
N ASP A 65 1.25 -6.98 27.91
CA ASP A 65 0.07 -7.83 27.61
C ASP A 65 -1.22 -7.38 28.35
N ALA A 66 -1.17 -6.22 29.01
CA ALA A 66 -2.23 -5.76 29.88
C ALA A 66 -3.39 -5.13 29.09
N VAL A 67 -4.62 -5.49 29.47
CA VAL A 67 -5.83 -4.78 29.07
C VAL A 67 -5.77 -3.35 29.62
N VAL A 68 -5.99 -2.37 28.75
CA VAL A 68 -5.96 -0.94 29.07
C VAL A 68 -7.40 -0.44 29.16
N ALA A 69 -7.76 0.23 30.25
CA ALA A 69 -9.06 0.86 30.34
C ALA A 69 -9.15 2.05 29.37
N TYR A 70 -10.30 2.22 28.70
CA TYR A 70 -10.50 3.34 27.77
C TYR A 70 -10.20 4.70 28.41
N ASP A 71 -10.52 4.90 29.68
CA ASP A 71 -10.27 6.16 30.40
C ASP A 71 -8.79 6.43 30.68
N ASP A 72 -7.96 5.39 30.69
CA ASP A 72 -6.50 5.49 30.88
C ASP A 72 -5.75 5.79 29.58
N LEU A 73 -6.43 5.72 28.44
CA LEU A 73 -5.85 6.14 27.16
C LEU A 73 -5.64 7.66 27.14
N ASP A 74 -4.52 8.06 26.53
CA ASP A 74 -4.27 9.46 26.20
C ASP A 74 -5.47 10.05 25.42
N PRO A 75 -5.87 11.31 25.66
CA PRO A 75 -7.00 11.92 24.95
C PRO A 75 -6.92 11.82 23.43
N ALA A 76 -5.72 11.91 22.83
CA ALA A 76 -5.55 11.75 21.40
C ALA A 76 -5.73 10.28 20.95
N ALA A 77 -5.29 9.33 21.76
CA ALA A 77 -5.51 7.90 21.52
C ALA A 77 -6.99 7.52 21.63
N ARG A 78 -7.73 8.11 22.58
CA ARG A 78 -9.20 7.95 22.66
C ARG A 78 -9.90 8.47 21.43
N ALA A 79 -9.58 9.69 21.00
CA ALA A 79 -10.17 10.27 19.80
C ALA A 79 -9.89 9.41 18.54
N ALA A 80 -8.69 8.84 18.42
CA ALA A 80 -8.36 7.90 17.36
C ALA A 80 -9.14 6.59 17.49
N PHE A 81 -9.23 6.01 18.69
CA PHE A 81 -10.05 4.82 18.95
C PHE A 81 -11.52 5.04 18.54
N ASP A 82 -12.12 6.14 18.98
CA ASP A 82 -13.52 6.49 18.66
C ASP A 82 -13.70 6.66 17.16
N ARG A 83 -12.80 7.40 16.50
CA ARG A 83 -12.85 7.61 15.06
C ARG A 83 -12.72 6.30 14.28
N ALA A 84 -11.86 5.38 14.72
CA ALA A 84 -11.71 4.07 14.09
C ALA A 84 -12.94 3.19 14.30
N ARG A 85 -13.50 3.19 15.51
CA ARG A 85 -14.74 2.46 15.83
C ARG A 85 -15.93 2.94 15.01
N ASP A 86 -16.08 4.26 14.87
CA ASP A 86 -17.22 4.88 14.18
C ASP A 86 -17.07 4.84 12.64
N ALA A 87 -15.90 4.44 12.13
CA ALA A 87 -15.66 4.29 10.72
C ALA A 87 -16.40 3.05 10.16
N PRO A 88 -16.93 3.11 8.91
CA PRO A 88 -17.72 2.01 8.32
C PRO A 88 -17.01 0.65 8.27
N GLU A 89 -15.68 0.65 8.20
CA GLU A 89 -14.84 -0.56 8.13
C GLU A 89 -14.12 -0.86 9.46
N GLY A 90 -14.48 -0.16 10.54
CA GLY A 90 -13.79 -0.30 11.82
C GLY A 90 -12.36 0.25 11.78
N GLY A 91 -12.06 1.19 10.90
CA GLY A 91 -10.74 1.82 10.85
C GLY A 91 -10.62 3.00 9.90
N PHE A 92 -9.53 3.74 10.06
CA PHE A 92 -9.14 4.84 9.18
C PHE A 92 -7.62 4.87 9.00
N GLY A 93 -7.15 5.62 8.00
CA GLY A 93 -5.74 5.89 7.79
C GLY A 93 -5.43 7.37 7.76
N VAL A 94 -4.20 7.71 8.10
CA VAL A 94 -3.59 9.04 7.97
C VAL A 94 -2.29 8.91 7.19
N GLU A 95 -2.00 9.90 6.34
CA GLU A 95 -0.84 9.89 5.44
C GLU A 95 0.31 10.74 6.00
N ALA A 96 -0.02 11.82 6.72
CA ALA A 96 0.98 12.73 7.25
C ALA A 96 1.53 12.21 8.59
N PRO A 97 2.86 12.16 8.79
CA PRO A 97 3.46 11.68 10.06
C PRO A 97 3.08 12.50 11.29
N ASP A 98 2.72 13.76 11.12
CA ASP A 98 2.25 14.68 12.17
C ASP A 98 0.76 14.47 12.53
N GLU A 99 0.00 13.73 11.72
CA GLU A 99 -1.37 13.31 12.05
C GLU A 99 -1.39 12.02 12.91
N ARG A 100 -0.23 11.42 13.19
CA ARG A 100 -0.13 10.28 14.09
C ARG A 100 -0.41 10.71 15.52
N VAL A 101 -0.96 9.77 16.28
CA VAL A 101 -1.03 9.90 17.73
C VAL A 101 0.32 9.49 18.34
N ASP A 102 1.04 10.45 18.92
CA ASP A 102 2.39 10.26 19.46
C ASP A 102 2.48 9.22 20.60
N SER A 103 1.38 9.00 21.33
CA SER A 103 1.33 8.01 22.40
C SER A 103 1.17 6.57 21.91
N LEU A 104 0.98 6.36 20.59
CA LEU A 104 0.77 5.04 19.99
C LEU A 104 1.99 4.63 19.14
N SER A 105 2.29 3.34 19.16
CA SER A 105 3.31 2.76 18.28
C SER A 105 2.72 2.41 16.91
N TYR A 106 3.51 2.54 15.85
CA TYR A 106 3.11 2.19 14.48
C TYR A 106 4.12 1.25 13.82
N PRO A 107 4.33 0.04 14.36
CA PRO A 107 5.16 -0.96 13.71
C PRO A 107 4.55 -1.41 12.38
N THR A 108 5.36 -1.99 11.49
CA THR A 108 4.86 -2.63 10.26
C THR A 108 4.07 -3.90 10.59
N ASP A 109 4.57 -4.65 11.57
CA ASP A 109 3.97 -5.88 12.09
C ASP A 109 3.55 -5.68 13.56
N PRO A 110 2.29 -5.30 13.83
CA PRO A 110 1.80 -5.03 15.18
C PRO A 110 1.71 -6.28 16.06
N THR A 111 2.05 -6.13 17.33
CA THR A 111 2.03 -7.14 18.39
C THR A 111 1.47 -6.55 19.69
N LEU A 112 1.06 -7.38 20.65
CA LEU A 112 0.49 -6.89 21.91
C LEU A 112 1.48 -5.97 22.65
N GLY A 113 1.03 -4.76 22.97
CA GLY A 113 1.84 -3.70 23.57
C GLY A 113 2.70 -2.90 22.57
N ASP A 114 2.77 -3.32 21.31
CA ASP A 114 3.46 -2.61 20.23
C ASP A 114 2.61 -2.58 18.95
N GLY A 115 1.80 -1.54 18.79
CA GLY A 115 0.90 -1.42 17.66
C GLY A 115 -0.39 -2.25 17.77
N LEU A 116 -0.58 -2.98 18.88
CA LEU A 116 -1.86 -3.59 19.27
C LEU A 116 -2.10 -3.38 20.76
N LEU A 117 -3.25 -2.81 21.10
CA LEU A 117 -3.72 -2.62 22.46
C LEU A 117 -5.08 -3.31 22.65
N ILE A 118 -5.30 -3.93 23.80
CA ILE A 118 -6.63 -4.41 24.21
C ILE A 118 -7.27 -3.34 25.06
N VAL A 119 -8.28 -2.67 24.51
CA VAL A 119 -8.99 -1.56 25.14
C VAL A 119 -10.31 -2.05 25.70
N GLU A 120 -10.51 -1.89 27.00
CA GLU A 120 -11.79 -2.18 27.66
C GLU A 120 -12.64 -0.91 27.74
N ARG A 121 -13.86 -0.98 27.22
CA ARG A 121 -14.84 0.11 27.22
C ARG A 121 -16.24 -0.45 27.44
N ASP A 122 -16.96 0.12 28.39
CA ASP A 122 -18.36 -0.24 28.69
C ASP A 122 -18.57 -1.76 28.98
N GLY A 123 -17.53 -2.42 29.51
CA GLY A 123 -17.54 -3.87 29.77
C GLY A 123 -17.27 -4.75 28.56
N GLU A 124 -16.98 -4.16 27.40
CA GLU A 124 -16.59 -4.85 26.17
C GLU A 124 -15.10 -4.62 25.87
N ARG A 125 -14.45 -5.61 25.28
CA ARG A 125 -13.03 -5.55 24.91
C ARG A 125 -12.87 -5.38 23.41
N TYR A 126 -11.95 -4.50 23.05
CA TYR A 126 -11.65 -4.14 21.68
C TYR A 126 -10.16 -4.28 21.41
N GLU A 127 -9.82 -4.84 20.26
CA GLU A 127 -8.47 -4.77 19.74
C GLU A 127 -8.31 -3.45 18.99
N PHE A 128 -7.43 -2.59 19.49
CA PHE A 128 -7.04 -1.36 18.83
C PHE A 128 -5.66 -1.54 18.21
N TRP A 129 -5.63 -1.65 16.88
CA TRP A 129 -4.42 -1.84 16.09
C TRP A 129 -3.96 -0.53 15.48
N THR A 130 -2.67 -0.28 15.58
CA THR A 130 -1.96 0.82 14.92
C THR A 130 -0.74 0.30 14.20
N ARG A 131 -0.65 0.55 12.89
CA ARG A 131 0.47 0.05 12.08
C ARG A 131 0.87 1.01 10.97
N THR A 132 2.11 0.87 10.51
CA THR A 132 2.60 1.53 9.30
C THR A 132 2.43 0.58 8.11
N VAL A 133 1.79 1.07 7.05
CA VAL A 133 1.68 0.41 5.76
C VAL A 133 2.58 1.16 4.78
N GLU A 134 3.63 0.51 4.30
CA GLU A 134 4.47 1.06 3.24
C GLU A 134 3.76 0.91 1.90
N ARG A 135 3.36 2.03 1.29
CA ARG A 135 2.75 2.03 -0.04
C ARG A 135 3.84 2.16 -1.12
N GLU A 136 3.57 1.56 -2.29
CA GLU A 136 4.41 1.83 -3.46
C GLU A 136 4.36 3.33 -3.77
N PRO A 137 5.50 3.99 -4.02
CA PRO A 137 5.52 5.42 -4.30
C PRO A 137 4.63 5.74 -5.51
N GLY A 138 3.83 6.82 -5.43
CA GLY A 138 2.88 7.18 -6.49
C GLY A 138 3.52 7.35 -7.88
N ALA A 139 4.80 7.75 -7.93
CA ALA A 139 5.57 7.81 -9.16
C ALA A 139 5.79 6.43 -9.81
N VAL A 140 6.01 5.39 -9.00
CA VAL A 140 6.12 3.99 -9.47
C VAL A 140 4.79 3.49 -10.01
N VAL A 141 3.70 3.80 -9.31
CA VAL A 141 2.35 3.45 -9.77
C VAL A 141 2.03 4.15 -11.10
N ALA A 142 2.32 5.45 -11.23
CA ALA A 142 2.10 6.20 -12.46
C ALA A 142 2.95 5.65 -13.63
N GLN A 143 4.21 5.28 -13.37
CA GLN A 143 5.07 4.65 -14.38
C GLN A 143 4.46 3.34 -14.90
N ARG A 144 3.95 2.48 -14.00
CA ARG A 144 3.37 1.18 -14.37
C ARG A 144 2.00 1.32 -15.04
N VAL A 145 1.13 2.17 -14.52
CA VAL A 145 -0.27 2.26 -14.98
C VAL A 145 -0.44 3.18 -16.19
N VAL A 146 0.42 4.17 -16.37
CA VAL A 146 0.31 5.15 -17.46
C VAL A 146 1.45 5.02 -18.46
N LEU A 147 2.70 5.12 -17.99
CA LEU A 147 3.84 5.21 -18.90
C LEU A 147 4.07 3.92 -19.68
N GLN A 148 3.99 2.76 -19.01
CA GLN A 148 4.17 1.45 -19.67
C GLN A 148 3.10 1.17 -20.74
N PRO A 149 1.77 1.33 -20.49
CA PRO A 149 0.75 1.15 -21.53
C PRO A 149 0.90 2.11 -22.71
N VAL A 150 1.23 3.39 -22.45
CA VAL A 150 1.44 4.37 -23.51
C VAL A 150 2.66 4.01 -24.36
N ALA A 151 3.78 3.66 -23.73
CA ALA A 151 4.99 3.23 -24.45
C ALA A 151 4.73 1.98 -25.31
N PHE A 152 3.98 1.01 -24.77
CA PHE A 152 3.56 -0.17 -25.51
C PHE A 152 2.69 0.19 -26.73
N LEU A 153 1.69 1.06 -26.54
CA LEU A 153 0.80 1.48 -27.63
C LEU A 153 1.55 2.21 -28.73
N VAL A 154 2.44 3.15 -28.38
CA VAL A 154 3.30 3.85 -29.33
C VAL A 154 4.20 2.87 -30.06
N GLY A 155 4.80 1.92 -29.34
CA GLY A 155 5.62 0.86 -29.92
C GLY A 155 4.85 0.04 -30.96
N PHE A 156 3.66 -0.43 -30.60
CA PHE A 156 2.77 -1.17 -31.49
C PHE A 156 2.43 -0.37 -32.76
N LEU A 157 2.01 0.88 -32.63
CA LEU A 157 1.69 1.75 -33.77
C LEU A 157 2.90 1.99 -34.66
N THR A 158 4.09 2.09 -34.08
CA THR A 158 5.35 2.27 -34.82
C THR A 158 5.67 1.02 -35.66
N ILE A 159 5.43 -0.19 -35.14
CA ILE A 159 5.58 -1.44 -35.90
C ILE A 159 4.59 -1.47 -37.08
N VAL A 160 3.32 -1.12 -36.84
CA VAL A 160 2.29 -1.07 -37.90
C VAL A 160 2.66 -0.07 -38.99
N ALA A 161 3.14 1.11 -38.61
CA ALA A 161 3.63 2.12 -39.55
C ALA A 161 4.83 1.61 -40.36
N GLY A 162 5.79 0.93 -39.70
CA GLY A 162 6.94 0.31 -40.36
C GLY A 162 6.51 -0.74 -41.40
N ALA A 163 5.56 -1.61 -41.05
CA ALA A 163 4.99 -2.61 -41.96
C ALA A 163 4.29 -1.96 -43.17
N ALA A 164 3.48 -0.93 -42.93
CA ALA A 164 2.79 -0.20 -44.00
C ALA A 164 3.77 0.52 -44.96
N VAL A 165 4.82 1.15 -44.43
CA VAL A 165 5.88 1.78 -45.24
C VAL A 165 6.65 0.75 -46.06
N GLY A 166 6.94 -0.42 -45.47
CA GLY A 166 7.58 -1.54 -46.17
C GLY A 166 6.72 -2.07 -47.33
N LEU A 167 5.43 -2.28 -47.10
CA LEU A 167 4.48 -2.72 -48.13
C LEU A 167 4.36 -1.70 -49.27
N ARG A 168 4.24 -0.41 -48.94
CA ARG A 168 4.14 0.67 -49.94
C ARG A 168 5.40 0.78 -50.79
N GLY A 169 6.58 0.61 -50.19
CA GLY A 169 7.85 0.59 -50.92
C GLY A 169 7.97 -0.59 -51.88
N ARG A 170 7.29 -1.69 -51.63
CA ARG A 170 7.25 -2.88 -52.50
C ARG A 170 6.25 -2.72 -53.65
N LEU A 171 5.10 -2.10 -53.40
CA LEU A 171 4.05 -1.86 -54.41
C LEU A 171 4.36 -0.70 -55.37
N GLY A 172 5.18 0.27 -54.95
CA GLY A 172 5.62 1.39 -55.80
C GLY A 172 6.92 1.15 -56.58
N ALA A 173 7.45 -0.08 -56.53
CA ALA A 173 8.66 -0.49 -57.24
C ALA A 173 8.35 -1.39 -58.47
N GLU A 174 7.07 -1.56 -58.80
CA GLU A 174 6.58 -2.12 -60.07
C GLU A 174 6.29 -1.01 -61.09
#